data_AF-A0A950SMJ9-F1
#
_entry.id   AF-A0A950SMJ9-F1
#
_cell.length_a   1.000
_cell.length_b   1.000
_cell.length_c   1.000
_cell.angle_alpha   90.00
_cell.angle_beta   90.00
_cell.angle_gamma   90.00
#
_symmetry.space_group_name_H-M   'P 1'
#
loop_
_entity.id
_entity.type
_entity.pdbx_description
1 polymer ?
#
loop_
_entity_poly.entity_id
_entity_poly.type
_entity_poly.pdbx_seq_one_letter_code
_entity_poly.pdbx_strand_id
1 'polypeptide(L)'
;MNSKRLTGERRVIIAGIAGNVMEWYDFSVYGYFAANIGRHFFPAQNAVSSLIAAFGVFAAGFLMRPLGSLLFGHIGDKMGRKAALTASVALMAIPTFLIGALPSYQQIGVTASVL
;
A
#
# COMPACT_ATOMS: atom_id res chain seq x y z
N MET A 1 -6.47 -29.54 -25.05
CA MET A 1 -6.51 -28.54 -23.96
C MET A 1 -5.61 -27.37 -24.36
N ASN A 2 -6.14 -26.13 -24.39
CA ASN A 2 -5.60 -25.04 -25.23
C ASN A 2 -4.42 -24.28 -24.57
N SER A 3 -3.21 -24.39 -25.12
CA SER A 3 -1.94 -23.85 -24.57
C SER A 3 -1.97 -22.35 -24.25
N LYS A 4 -2.75 -21.55 -24.99
CA LYS A 4 -2.90 -20.10 -24.76
C LYS A 4 -3.59 -19.73 -23.43
N ARG A 5 -4.36 -20.63 -22.81
CA ARG A 5 -4.98 -20.37 -21.49
C ARG A 5 -3.98 -20.55 -20.33
N LEU A 6 -3.06 -21.52 -20.44
CA LEU A 6 -2.07 -21.84 -19.41
C LEU A 6 -1.07 -20.70 -19.18
N THR A 7 -0.64 -20.02 -20.25
CA THR A 7 0.25 -18.85 -20.14
C THR A 7 -0.44 -17.63 -19.52
N GLY A 8 -1.74 -17.46 -19.76
CA GLY A 8 -2.55 -16.40 -19.16
C GLY A 8 -2.71 -16.58 -17.64
N GLU A 9 -3.08 -17.78 -17.20
CA GLU A 9 -3.25 -18.09 -15.77
C GLU A 9 -1.94 -17.99 -15.00
N ARG A 10 -0.83 -18.50 -15.55
CA ARG A 10 0.49 -18.40 -14.92
C ARG A 10 0.93 -16.95 -14.74
N ARG A 11 0.62 -16.08 -15.69
CA ARG A 11 0.90 -14.63 -15.61
C ARG A 11 0.06 -13.95 -14.53
N VAL A 12 -1.21 -14.32 -14.38
CA VAL A 12 -2.10 -13.79 -13.33
C VAL A 12 -1.63 -14.20 -11.94
N ILE A 13 -1.22 -15.46 -11.77
CA ILE A 13 -0.68 -15.98 -10.50
C ILE A 13 0.61 -15.24 -10.12
N ILE A 14 1.55 -15.10 -11.07
CA ILE A 14 2.81 -14.38 -10.83
C ILE A 14 2.53 -12.91 -10.47
N ALA A 15 1.60 -12.25 -11.15
CA ALA A 15 1.22 -10.87 -10.83
C ALA A 15 0.61 -10.76 -9.41
N GLY A 16 -0.23 -11.72 -8.99
CA GLY A 16 -0.79 -11.76 -7.64
C GLY A 16 0.28 -11.98 -6.56
N ILE A 17 1.25 -12.87 -6.80
CA ILE A 17 2.38 -13.09 -5.89
C ILE A 17 3.25 -11.83 -5.79
N ALA A 18 3.58 -11.20 -6.93
CA ALA A 18 4.37 -9.98 -6.95
C ALA A 18 3.69 -8.84 -6.18
N GLY A 19 2.37 -8.68 -6.33
CA GLY A 19 1.59 -7.71 -5.55
C GLY A 19 1.64 -8.00 -4.04
N ASN A 20 1.45 -9.26 -3.65
CA ASN A 20 1.52 -9.64 -2.23
C ASN A 20 2.92 -9.41 -1.63
N VAL A 21 3.99 -9.73 -2.36
CA VAL A 21 5.36 -9.45 -1.92
C VAL A 21 5.59 -7.95 -1.77
N MET A 22 5.10 -7.13 -2.71
CA MET A 22 5.20 -5.68 -2.65
C MET A 22 4.45 -5.13 -1.42
N GLU A 23 3.24 -5.62 -1.11
CA GLU A 23 2.52 -5.22 0.11
C GLU A 23 3.34 -5.50 1.36
N TRP A 24 3.88 -6.71 1.47
CA TRP A 24 4.70 -7.11 2.63
C TRP A 24 5.99 -6.32 2.73
N TYR A 25 6.61 -5.98 1.60
CA TYR A 25 7.78 -5.12 1.55
C TYR A 25 7.44 -3.74 2.14
N ASP A 26 6.39 -3.09 1.65
CA ASP A 26 5.99 -1.75 2.11
C ASP A 26 5.64 -1.74 3.61
N PHE A 27 4.90 -2.75 4.10
CA PHE A 27 4.60 -2.86 5.54
C PHE A 27 5.85 -3.08 6.40
N SER A 28 6.80 -3.88 5.93
CA SER A 28 8.03 -4.16 6.66
C SER A 28 8.91 -2.91 6.75
N VAL A 29 9.04 -2.18 5.63
CA VAL A 29 9.78 -0.91 5.58
C VAL A 29 9.10 0.13 6.48
N TYR A 30 7.78 0.27 6.43
CA TYR A 30 7.05 1.19 7.31
C TYR A 30 7.29 0.86 8.79
N GLY A 31 7.15 -0.41 9.18
CA GLY A 31 7.37 -0.86 10.56
C GLY A 31 8.79 -0.58 11.05
N TYR A 32 9.80 -0.82 10.19
CA TYR A 32 11.20 -0.53 10.50
C TYR A 32 11.46 0.97 10.72
N PHE A 33 10.86 1.82 9.86
CA PHE A 33 11.02 3.27 9.94
C PHE A 33 10.00 3.98 10.83
N ALA A 34 9.06 3.27 11.48
CA ALA A 34 7.98 3.86 12.26
C ALA A 34 8.46 4.85 13.33
N ALA A 35 9.59 4.55 14.00
CA ALA A 35 10.17 5.45 14.99
C ALA A 35 10.79 6.73 14.38
N ASN A 36 11.28 6.66 13.15
CA ASN A 36 11.81 7.81 12.41
C ASN A 36 10.64 8.64 11.85
N ILE A 37 9.65 7.98 11.24
CA ILE A 37 8.40 8.58 10.74
C ILE A 37 7.68 9.32 11.88
N GLY A 38 7.52 8.68 13.04
CA GLY A 38 6.91 9.31 14.22
C GLY A 38 7.58 10.62 14.62
N ARG A 39 8.91 10.64 14.67
CA ARG A 39 9.66 11.85 15.06
C ARG A 39 9.61 12.96 14.01
N HIS A 40 9.57 12.63 12.72
CA HIS A 40 9.66 13.62 11.64
C HIS A 40 8.29 14.10 11.15
N PHE A 41 7.25 13.26 11.20
CA PHE A 41 5.92 13.57 10.70
C PHE A 41 4.91 13.87 11.81
N PHE A 42 5.12 13.34 13.03
CA PHE A 42 4.27 13.55 14.20
C PHE A 42 5.05 14.12 15.39
N PRO A 43 5.65 15.32 15.29
CA PRO A 43 6.40 15.92 16.39
C PRO A 43 5.46 16.15 17.58
N ALA A 44 5.59 15.32 18.61
CA ALA A 44 4.83 15.41 19.85
C ALA A 44 5.78 15.77 21.00
N GLN A 45 5.22 16.27 22.09
CA GLN A 45 5.98 16.68 23.28
C GLN A 45 6.79 15.51 23.89
N ASN A 46 6.38 14.26 23.64
CA ASN A 46 7.06 13.04 24.07
C ASN A 46 7.30 12.08 22.89
N ALA A 47 8.48 11.45 22.87
CA ALA A 47 8.87 10.49 21.83
C ALA A 47 7.92 9.27 21.74
N VAL A 48 7.31 8.88 22.85
CA VAL A 48 6.35 7.76 22.91
C VAL A 48 5.05 8.11 22.18
N SER A 49 4.51 9.32 22.35
CA SER A 49 3.29 9.74 21.65
C SER A 49 3.47 9.81 20.13
N SER A 50 4.64 10.27 19.67
CA SER A 50 4.99 10.27 18.23
C SER A 50 5.02 8.86 17.65
N LEU A 51 5.56 7.90 18.40
CA LEU A 51 5.62 6.50 17.99
C LEU A 51 4.22 5.87 17.94
N ILE A 52 3.38 6.14 18.95
CA ILE A 52 1.98 5.70 18.98
C ILE A 52 1.21 6.26 17.78
N ALA A 53 1.42 7.52 17.42
CA ALA A 53 0.79 8.14 16.25
C ALA A 53 1.22 7.45 14.94
N ALA A 54 2.51 7.17 14.76
CA ALA A 54 3.00 6.43 13.59
C ALA A 54 2.42 5.01 13.51
N PHE A 55 2.37 4.28 14.63
CA PHE A 55 1.68 2.98 14.66
C PHE A 55 0.16 3.10 14.47
N GLY A 56 -0.44 4.22 14.84
CA GLY A 56 -1.85 4.53 14.56
C GLY A 56 -2.13 4.61 13.07
N VAL A 57 -1.26 5.27 12.30
CA VAL A 57 -1.34 5.30 10.82
C VAL A 57 -1.14 3.89 10.24
N PHE A 58 -0.18 3.13 10.77
CA PHE A 58 -0.01 1.72 10.39
C PHE A 58 -1.28 0.90 10.62
N ALA A 59 -1.92 1.04 11.79
CA ALA A 59 -3.17 0.36 12.13
C ALA A 59 -4.34 0.80 11.23
N ALA A 60 -4.42 2.10 10.89
CA ALA A 60 -5.40 2.60 9.93
C ALA A 60 -5.24 1.97 8.54
N GLY A 61 -4.00 1.76 8.09
CA GLY A 61 -3.69 1.00 6.86
C GLY A 61 -4.22 -0.44 6.90
N PHE A 62 -4.13 -1.11 8.06
CA PHE A 62 -4.72 -2.44 8.24
C PHE A 62 -6.26 -2.43 8.18
N LEU A 63 -6.92 -1.40 8.70
CA LEU A 63 -8.37 -1.25 8.61
C LEU A 63 -8.86 -0.99 7.18
N MET A 64 -8.03 -0.38 6.34
CA MET A 64 -8.34 -0.19 4.92
C MET A 64 -8.33 -1.50 4.12
N ARG A 65 -7.68 -2.57 4.61
CA ARG A 65 -7.66 -3.87 3.93
C ARG A 65 -9.05 -4.53 3.83
N PRO A 66 -9.83 -4.66 4.92
CA PRO A 66 -11.22 -5.10 4.83
C PRO A 66 -12.06 -4.26 3.86
N LEU A 67 -11.97 -2.93 3.96
CA LEU A 67 -12.72 -2.00 3.09
C LEU A 67 -12.34 -2.18 1.62
N GLY A 68 -11.04 -2.27 1.32
CA GLY A 68 -10.53 -2.58 -0.01
C GLY A 68 -11.03 -3.94 -0.49
N SER A 69 -10.96 -4.97 0.33
CA SER A 69 -11.41 -6.32 -0.04
C SER A 69 -12.91 -6.38 -0.37
N LEU A 70 -13.74 -5.59 0.31
CA LEU A 70 -15.17 -5.46 0.03
C LEU A 70 -15.43 -4.77 -1.32
N LEU A 71 -14.73 -3.67 -1.58
CA LEU A 71 -14.85 -2.92 -2.85
C LEU A 71 -14.32 -3.73 -4.04
N PHE A 72 -13.10 -4.26 -3.95
CA PHE A 72 -12.48 -5.06 -5.01
C PHE A 72 -13.15 -6.42 -5.17
N GLY A 73 -13.70 -7.00 -4.10
CA GLY A 73 -14.54 -8.20 -4.15
C GLY A 73 -15.81 -7.94 -4.97
N HIS A 74 -16.53 -6.85 -4.67
CA HIS A 74 -17.72 -6.47 -5.44
C HIS A 74 -17.40 -6.19 -6.92
N ILE A 75 -16.29 -5.51 -7.21
CA ILE A 75 -15.82 -5.27 -8.57
C ILE A 75 -15.45 -6.58 -9.27
N GLY A 76 -14.80 -7.51 -8.55
CA GLY A 76 -14.44 -8.82 -9.08
C GLY A 76 -15.66 -9.68 -9.44
N ASP A 77 -16.71 -9.60 -8.62
CA ASP A 77 -17.95 -10.35 -8.81
C ASP A 77 -18.81 -9.77 -9.96
N LYS A 78 -18.86 -8.44 -10.13
CA LYS A 78 -19.64 -7.79 -11.21
C LYS A 78 -18.90 -7.62 -12.53
N MET A 79 -17.61 -7.25 -12.50
CA MET A 79 -16.82 -6.84 -13.68
C MET A 79 -15.79 -7.90 -14.09
N GLY A 80 -15.68 -8.99 -13.33
CA GLY A 80 -14.81 -10.12 -13.60
C GLY A 80 -13.44 -10.04 -12.93
N ARG A 81 -12.91 -11.21 -12.54
CA ARG A 81 -11.64 -11.37 -11.79
C ARG A 81 -10.44 -10.65 -12.39
N LYS A 82 -10.33 -10.57 -13.72
CA LYS A 82 -9.21 -9.88 -14.40
C LYS A 82 -9.24 -8.37 -14.16
N ALA A 83 -10.43 -7.75 -14.13
CA ALA A 83 -10.59 -6.33 -13.89
C ALA A 83 -10.21 -5.98 -12.45
N ALA A 84 -10.68 -6.77 -11.47
CA ALA A 84 -10.30 -6.59 -10.06
C ALA A 84 -8.80 -6.71 -9.84
N LEU A 85 -8.15 -7.71 -10.45
CA LEU A 85 -6.71 -7.92 -10.31
C LEU A 85 -5.90 -6.78 -10.93
N THR A 86 -6.34 -6.27 -12.09
CA THR A 86 -5.68 -5.15 -12.76
C THR A 86 -5.87 -3.84 -11.96
N ALA A 87 -7.08 -3.61 -11.45
CA ALA A 87 -7.38 -2.45 -10.62
C ALA A 87 -6.58 -2.47 -9.30
N SER A 88 -6.49 -3.61 -8.63
CA SER A 88 -5.71 -3.77 -7.39
C SER A 88 -4.21 -3.50 -7.63
N VAL A 89 -3.62 -4.04 -8.70
CA VAL A 89 -2.21 -3.78 -9.04
C VAL A 89 -1.99 -2.29 -9.38
N ALA A 90 -2.91 -1.66 -10.11
CA ALA A 90 -2.82 -0.23 -10.41
C ALA A 90 -2.94 0.63 -9.13
N LEU A 91 -3.84 0.25 -8.22
CA LEU A 91 -4.06 0.98 -6.97
C LEU A 91 -2.93 0.78 -5.95
N MET A 92 -2.08 -0.24 -6.10
CA MET A 92 -0.81 -0.33 -5.38
C MET A 92 0.28 0.49 -6.06
N ALA A 93 0.45 0.32 -7.38
CA ALA A 93 1.56 0.94 -8.11
C ALA A 93 1.46 2.47 -8.15
N ILE A 94 0.24 3.04 -8.27
CA ILE A 94 0.05 4.49 -8.36
C ILE A 94 0.45 5.20 -7.06
N PRO A 95 -0.07 4.82 -5.87
CA PRO A 95 0.37 5.43 -4.60
C PRO A 95 1.85 5.20 -4.32
N THR A 96 2.39 4.00 -4.54
CA THR A 96 3.82 3.73 -4.32
C THR A 96 4.70 4.56 -5.26
N PHE A 97 4.27 4.74 -6.52
CA PHE A 97 4.94 5.65 -7.45
C PHE A 97 4.83 7.11 -7.01
N LEU A 98 3.67 7.55 -6.51
CA LEU A 98 3.49 8.90 -5.98
C LEU A 98 4.36 9.13 -4.73
N ILE A 99 4.49 8.15 -3.83
CA ILE A 99 5.40 8.20 -2.69
C ILE A 99 6.86 8.28 -3.15
N GLY A 100 7.24 7.52 -4.19
CA GLY A 100 8.60 7.56 -4.75
C GLY A 100 8.91 8.83 -5.55
N ALA A 101 7.89 9.43 -6.17
CA ALA A 101 7.98 10.71 -6.88
C ALA A 101 7.79 11.92 -5.94
N LEU A 102 7.53 11.67 -4.65
CA LEU A 102 7.34 12.73 -3.68
C LEU A 102 8.70 13.40 -3.40
N PRO A 103 8.82 14.73 -3.55
CA PRO A 103 10.06 15.43 -3.27
C PRO A 103 10.47 15.25 -1.80
N SER A 104 11.76 15.04 -1.56
CA SER A 104 12.28 14.80 -0.21
C SER A 104 11.98 15.96 0.77
N TYR A 105 11.99 15.64 2.06
CA TYR A 105 11.74 16.53 3.21
C TYR A 105 12.46 17.88 3.16
N GLN A 106 13.54 18.01 2.38
CA GLN A 106 14.25 19.27 2.16
C GLN A 106 13.43 20.35 1.43
N GLN A 107 12.33 20.01 0.73
CA GLN A 107 11.61 20.98 -0.11
C GLN A 107 10.24 21.44 0.42
N ILE A 108 9.53 20.71 1.29
CA ILE A 108 8.11 21.01 1.57
C ILE A 108 7.72 21.12 3.05
N GLY A 109 8.57 20.75 4.01
CA GLY A 109 8.26 20.93 5.43
C GLY A 109 6.96 20.24 5.89
N VAL A 110 6.27 20.82 6.88
CA VAL A 110 5.14 20.22 7.66
C VAL A 110 3.95 19.74 6.82
N THR A 111 3.80 20.17 5.56
CA THR A 111 2.78 19.66 4.64
C THR A 111 3.05 18.24 4.10
N ALA A 112 4.25 17.70 4.30
CA ALA A 112 4.55 16.29 3.98
C ALA A 112 3.76 15.30 4.85
N SER A 113 3.23 15.71 6.00
CA SER A 113 2.44 14.86 6.90
C SER A 113 0.95 14.73 6.53
N VAL A 114 0.46 15.56 5.60
CA VAL A 114 -0.97 15.65 5.25
C VAL A 114 -1.29 15.00 3.90
N LEU A 115 -0.28 14.78 3.05
CA LEU A 115 -0.39 14.23 1.70
C LEU A 115 -0.08 12.73 1.65
#